data_AF-A0A895XM08-F1
#
_entry.id   AF-A0A895XM08-F1
#
_cell.length_a   1.000
_cell.length_b   1.000
_cell.length_c   1.000
_cell.angle_alpha   90.00
_cell.angle_beta   90.00
_cell.angle_gamma   90.00
#
_symmetry.space_group_name_H-M   'P 1'
#
loop_
_entity.id
_entity.type
_entity.pdbx_description
1 polymer ?
#
loop_
_entity_poly.entity_id
_entity_poly.type
_entity_poly.pdbx_seq_one_letter_code
_entity_poly.pdbx_strand_id
1 'polypeptide(L)'
;MTQLQATAPMPDYLHDGYQVHRAALAHGLNILALPRQVLLTGETTVVPSSMSFTHGVPEASTVSAVTFAHDRRLRRALLSRAGIPVPTGQTFSYRRLDRAIEWASGELGFPVVLKEMQGENPAEAVAGIASVEQFHAAVNTLRRRDATDRSPGSNPRVSGYATTRFGFELDDEGNQIAPAKSRILVEKHLEGEHVRVFACPGSDPIAVLLDPETGLGSADISESIDPSLHKAALQAVDSIPGLAVGSVDIVITDHRKPVDNQAWAVVDVSERIRSETYDEAAAGLGDRIGDALVAFQAGKARLTLAPAADAVEVRMRIEGLREPGKIAEQFATVASQFDVTGSAEVADDLEGLIDATAQGTPAGVARLTESLMAGLLLEDRAYCVETQTSN
;
A
#
# COMPACT_ATOMS: atom_id res chain seq x y z
N MET A 1 -7.32 6.71 21.97
CA MET A 1 -6.25 6.63 20.96
C MET A 1 -5.07 7.40 21.52
N THR A 2 -3.88 6.82 21.56
CA THR A 2 -2.69 7.47 22.12
C THR A 2 -2.26 8.60 21.17
N GLN A 3 -2.13 9.83 21.66
CA GLN A 3 -1.56 10.93 20.88
C GLN A 3 -0.18 10.50 20.35
N LEU A 4 0.01 10.57 19.03
CA LEU A 4 1.29 10.23 18.42
C LEU A 4 2.33 11.25 18.88
N GLN A 5 3.40 10.76 19.52
CA GLN A 5 4.56 11.59 19.84
C GLN A 5 5.38 11.83 18.57
N ALA A 6 6.12 12.94 18.54
CA ALA A 6 7.13 13.30 17.54
C ALA A 6 7.94 12.13 16.97
N THR A 7 8.31 11.18 17.84
CA THR A 7 9.18 10.04 17.54
C THR A 7 8.46 8.77 17.13
N ALA A 8 7.13 8.74 17.17
CA ALA A 8 6.37 7.53 16.87
C ALA A 8 6.24 7.32 15.35
N PRO A 9 6.52 6.13 14.82
CA PRO A 9 6.52 5.90 13.37
C PRO A 9 5.18 6.28 12.73
N MET A 10 5.23 6.70 11.46
CA MET A 10 4.02 6.93 10.67
C MET A 10 3.16 5.64 10.71
N PRO A 11 1.85 5.71 11.00
CA PRO A 11 1.02 4.53 10.94
C PRO A 11 1.14 3.85 9.58
N ASP A 12 1.37 2.55 9.58
CA ASP A 12 1.52 1.70 8.39
C ASP A 12 0.47 1.98 7.30
N TYR A 13 -0.78 2.17 7.69
CA TYR A 13 -1.87 2.41 6.75
C TYR A 13 -1.78 3.75 5.99
N LEU A 14 -1.03 4.74 6.48
CA LEU A 14 -0.78 6.03 5.82
C LEU A 14 0.51 6.06 5.01
N HIS A 15 1.33 5.03 5.15
CA HIS A 15 2.73 5.08 4.75
C HIS A 15 2.93 5.31 3.25
N ASP A 16 2.15 4.63 2.40
CA ASP A 16 2.23 4.79 0.94
C ASP A 16 1.92 6.21 0.48
N GLY A 17 0.83 6.80 0.99
CA GLY A 17 0.43 8.18 0.66
C GLY A 17 1.42 9.21 1.19
N TYR A 18 1.92 8.99 2.40
CA TYR A 18 2.97 9.81 2.99
C TYR A 18 4.23 9.86 2.11
N GLN A 19 4.65 8.71 1.56
CA GLN A 19 5.89 8.65 0.78
C GLN A 19 5.81 9.46 -0.51
N VAL A 20 4.70 9.42 -1.23
CA VAL A 20 4.50 10.28 -2.42
C VAL A 20 4.28 11.75 -2.06
N HIS A 21 3.66 12.03 -0.91
CA HIS A 21 3.46 13.40 -0.41
C HIS A 21 4.81 14.07 -0.11
N ARG A 22 5.68 13.40 0.67
CA ARG A 22 7.04 13.88 0.97
C ARG A 22 7.83 14.14 -0.32
N ALA A 23 7.84 13.19 -1.24
CA ALA A 23 8.57 13.30 -2.50
C ALA A 23 8.05 14.48 -3.35
N ALA A 24 6.73 14.68 -3.43
CA ALA A 24 6.15 15.80 -4.15
C ALA A 24 6.55 17.17 -3.54
N LEU A 25 6.52 17.30 -2.21
CA LEU A 25 6.99 18.50 -1.52
C LEU A 25 8.47 18.77 -1.77
N ALA A 26 9.31 17.73 -1.78
CA ALA A 26 10.74 17.86 -2.04
C ALA A 26 11.02 18.49 -3.41
N HIS A 27 10.15 18.24 -4.40
CA HIS A 27 10.24 18.85 -5.74
C HIS A 27 9.49 20.19 -5.87
N GLY A 28 9.08 20.80 -4.76
CA GLY A 28 8.42 22.10 -4.75
C GLY A 28 7.02 22.10 -5.36
N LEU A 29 6.35 20.94 -5.44
CA LEU A 29 5.01 20.86 -5.99
C LEU A 29 3.96 21.35 -4.98
N ASN A 30 2.96 22.06 -5.48
CA ASN A 30 1.74 22.34 -4.73
C ASN A 30 0.93 21.06 -4.56
N ILE A 31 0.24 20.92 -3.44
CA ILE A 31 -0.44 19.69 -3.05
C ILE A 31 -1.87 19.98 -2.59
N LEU A 32 -2.79 19.10 -2.94
CA LEU A 32 -4.11 18.99 -2.33
C LEU A 32 -4.23 17.58 -1.76
N ALA A 33 -4.15 17.48 -0.44
CA ALA A 33 -4.31 16.25 0.30
C ALA A 33 -5.77 16.09 0.75
N LEU A 34 -6.36 14.95 0.40
CA LEU A 34 -7.75 14.61 0.65
C LEU A 34 -7.83 13.28 1.43
N PRO A 35 -8.97 13.00 2.09
CA PRO A 35 -9.10 11.81 2.92
C PRO A 35 -8.88 10.56 2.08
N ARG A 36 -8.41 9.49 2.72
CA ARG A 36 -8.07 8.22 2.03
C ARG A 36 -6.82 8.34 1.14
N GLN A 37 -5.86 9.17 1.53
CA GLN A 37 -4.58 9.33 0.85
C GLN A 37 -4.75 9.66 -0.64
N VAL A 38 -5.75 10.48 -0.96
CA VAL A 38 -5.89 11.07 -2.29
C VAL A 38 -4.98 12.29 -2.30
N LEU A 39 -4.04 12.33 -3.23
CA LEU A 39 -3.06 13.39 -3.38
C LEU A 39 -3.12 13.92 -4.81
N LEU A 40 -3.48 15.19 -4.97
CA LEU A 40 -3.34 15.89 -6.25
C LEU A 40 -2.15 16.84 -6.16
N THR A 41 -1.37 16.96 -7.23
CA THR A 41 -0.18 17.82 -7.24
C THR A 41 -0.08 18.64 -8.53
N GLY A 42 0.58 19.81 -8.46
CA GLY A 42 0.84 20.66 -9.63
C GLY A 42 1.89 21.74 -9.37
N GLU A 43 2.48 22.29 -10.44
CA GLU A 43 3.59 23.26 -10.35
C GLU A 43 3.15 24.65 -9.86
N THR A 44 2.12 25.22 -10.47
CA THR A 44 1.63 26.59 -10.16
C THR A 44 0.29 26.57 -9.46
N THR A 45 -0.58 25.63 -9.83
CA THR A 45 -1.91 25.43 -9.25
C THR A 45 -2.13 23.94 -9.06
N VAL A 46 -2.84 23.54 -8.00
CA VAL A 46 -3.20 22.13 -7.82
C VAL A 46 -4.36 21.69 -8.72
N VAL A 47 -5.22 22.62 -9.14
CA VAL A 47 -6.35 22.35 -10.03
C VAL A 47 -6.28 23.25 -11.27
N PRO A 48 -6.20 22.69 -12.49
CA PRO A 48 -6.13 21.26 -12.80
C PRO A 48 -4.81 20.64 -12.32
N SER A 49 -4.88 19.40 -11.82
CA SER A 49 -3.70 18.69 -11.31
C SER A 49 -2.80 18.21 -12.44
N SER A 50 -1.50 18.29 -12.23
CA SER A 50 -0.49 17.75 -13.15
C SER A 50 -0.24 16.26 -12.91
N MET A 51 -0.39 15.81 -11.67
CA MET A 51 -0.29 14.40 -11.29
C MET A 51 -1.26 14.09 -10.14
N SER A 52 -1.70 12.83 -10.04
CA SER A 52 -2.49 12.37 -8.91
C SER A 52 -2.13 10.96 -8.44
N PHE A 53 -2.36 10.72 -7.15
CA PHE A 53 -2.12 9.45 -6.47
C PHE A 53 -3.28 9.12 -5.54
N THR A 54 -3.56 7.83 -5.36
CA THR A 54 -4.43 7.33 -4.29
C THR A 54 -3.73 6.21 -3.54
N HIS A 55 -3.53 6.34 -2.23
CA HIS A 55 -2.75 5.38 -1.43
C HIS A 55 -1.35 5.09 -2.03
N GLY A 56 -0.68 6.14 -2.54
CA GLY A 56 0.60 6.02 -3.25
C GLY A 56 0.53 5.42 -4.66
N VAL A 57 -0.62 4.87 -5.07
CA VAL A 57 -0.82 4.33 -6.43
C VAL A 57 -0.93 5.51 -7.42
N PRO A 58 -0.06 5.60 -8.44
CA PRO A 58 -0.12 6.68 -9.42
C PRO A 58 -1.32 6.53 -10.36
N GLU A 59 -1.86 7.65 -10.85
CA GLU A 59 -2.98 7.67 -11.80
C GLU A 59 -2.71 6.95 -13.13
N ALA A 60 -1.43 6.68 -13.45
CA ALA A 60 -1.06 5.81 -14.56
C ALA A 60 -1.60 4.37 -14.39
N SER A 61 -1.88 3.93 -13.17
CA SER A 61 -2.57 2.67 -12.89
C SER A 61 -4.09 2.86 -12.96
N THR A 62 -4.74 2.15 -13.88
CA THR A 62 -6.19 2.28 -14.09
C THR A 62 -7.01 1.55 -13.02
N VAL A 63 -8.25 2.00 -12.78
CA VAL A 63 -9.21 1.29 -11.89
C VAL A 63 -9.44 -0.17 -12.32
N SER A 64 -9.45 -0.44 -13.63
CA SER A 64 -9.54 -1.80 -14.16
C SER A 64 -8.34 -2.65 -13.74
N ALA A 65 -7.12 -2.09 -13.82
CA ALA A 65 -5.91 -2.79 -13.43
C ALA A 65 -5.87 -3.12 -11.93
N VAL A 66 -6.29 -2.17 -11.08
CA VAL A 66 -6.46 -2.40 -9.63
C VAL A 66 -7.44 -3.55 -9.38
N THR A 67 -8.57 -3.57 -10.11
CA THR A 67 -9.54 -4.66 -10.02
C THR A 67 -8.94 -6.01 -10.45
N PHE A 68 -8.09 -6.02 -11.47
CA PHE A 68 -7.41 -7.24 -11.93
C PHE A 68 -6.34 -7.72 -10.94
N ALA A 69 -5.59 -6.81 -10.33
CA ALA A 69 -4.59 -7.12 -9.31
C ALA A 69 -5.23 -7.76 -8.06
N HIS A 70 -6.42 -7.31 -7.68
CA HIS A 70 -7.18 -7.86 -6.56
C HIS A 70 -7.81 -9.24 -6.83
N ASP A 71 -8.01 -9.65 -8.09
CA ASP A 71 -8.52 -10.99 -8.43
C ASP A 71 -7.36 -11.96 -8.63
N ARG A 72 -7.09 -12.79 -7.62
CA ARG A 72 -5.94 -13.71 -7.64
C ARG A 72 -6.01 -14.72 -8.78
N ARG A 73 -7.20 -15.14 -9.23
CA ARG A 73 -7.32 -16.11 -10.34
C ARG A 73 -7.04 -15.44 -11.67
N LEU A 74 -7.59 -14.25 -11.90
CA LEU A 74 -7.33 -13.49 -13.12
C LEU A 74 -5.84 -13.18 -13.22
N ARG A 75 -5.26 -12.58 -12.16
CA ARG A 75 -3.84 -12.28 -12.07
C ARG A 75 -2.96 -13.49 -12.36
N ARG A 76 -3.19 -14.62 -11.68
CA ARG A 76 -2.43 -15.86 -11.94
C ARG A 76 -2.55 -16.35 -13.38
N ALA A 77 -3.74 -16.22 -13.96
CA ALA A 77 -3.99 -16.63 -15.32
C ALA A 77 -3.34 -15.68 -16.36
N LEU A 78 -3.11 -14.41 -16.01
CA LEU A 78 -2.34 -13.46 -16.81
C LEU A 78 -0.83 -13.75 -16.72
N LEU A 79 -0.30 -13.88 -15.50
CA LEU A 79 1.11 -14.24 -15.26
C LEU A 79 1.50 -15.53 -16.00
N SER A 80 0.70 -16.59 -15.84
CA SER A 80 0.96 -17.87 -16.51
C SER A 80 0.92 -17.76 -18.03
N ARG A 81 0.03 -16.94 -18.61
CA ARG A 81 -0.02 -16.68 -20.06
C ARG A 81 1.15 -15.85 -20.56
N ALA A 82 1.73 -15.01 -19.71
CA ALA A 82 2.97 -14.29 -19.98
C ALA A 82 4.23 -15.17 -19.82
N GLY A 83 4.07 -16.46 -19.48
CA GLY A 83 5.20 -17.37 -19.24
C GLY A 83 5.86 -17.21 -17.87
N ILE A 84 5.26 -16.44 -16.97
CA ILE A 84 5.76 -16.21 -15.62
C ILE A 84 5.30 -17.38 -14.72
N PRO A 85 6.22 -18.11 -14.07
CA PRO A 85 5.86 -19.19 -13.16
C PRO A 85 5.04 -18.69 -11.98
N VAL A 86 3.98 -19.44 -11.66
CA VAL A 86 3.13 -19.24 -10.49
C VAL A 86 2.98 -20.58 -9.76
N PRO A 87 2.75 -20.61 -8.43
CA PRO A 87 2.57 -21.87 -7.71
C PRO A 87 1.47 -22.74 -8.32
N THR A 88 1.63 -24.05 -8.36
CA THR A 88 0.52 -24.95 -8.73
C THR A 88 -0.64 -24.74 -7.76
N GLY A 89 -1.84 -24.48 -8.27
CA GLY A 89 -2.97 -24.10 -7.42
C GLY A 89 -4.32 -24.15 -8.11
N GLN A 90 -5.38 -24.35 -7.31
CA GLN A 90 -6.76 -24.40 -7.78
C GLN A 90 -7.73 -23.66 -6.85
N THR A 91 -8.82 -23.15 -7.43
CA THR A 91 -9.84 -22.39 -6.69
C THR A 91 -11.02 -23.27 -6.30
N PHE A 92 -11.47 -23.17 -5.05
CA PHE A 92 -12.63 -23.89 -4.53
C PHE A 92 -13.60 -22.92 -3.86
N SER A 93 -14.90 -23.20 -3.90
CA SER A 93 -15.87 -22.45 -3.09
C SER A 93 -15.90 -23.00 -1.66
N TYR A 94 -16.24 -22.18 -0.66
CA TYR A 94 -16.45 -22.67 0.71
C TYR A 94 -17.56 -23.74 0.81
N ARG A 95 -18.50 -23.83 -0.15
CA ARG A 95 -19.46 -24.96 -0.24
C ARG A 95 -18.85 -26.32 -0.55
N ARG A 96 -17.61 -26.37 -1.03
CA ARG A 96 -16.96 -27.57 -1.58
C ARG A 96 -15.58 -27.78 -0.97
N LEU A 97 -15.45 -27.52 0.33
CA LEU A 97 -14.19 -27.67 1.06
C LEU A 97 -13.69 -29.11 1.04
N ASP A 98 -14.57 -30.10 1.09
CA ASP A 98 -14.17 -31.52 1.00
C ASP A 98 -13.34 -31.80 -0.25
N ARG A 99 -13.69 -31.18 -1.39
CA ARG A 99 -12.91 -31.31 -2.63
C ARG A 99 -11.58 -30.59 -2.57
N ALA A 100 -11.53 -29.46 -1.89
CA ALA A 100 -10.28 -28.73 -1.66
C ALA A 100 -9.33 -29.57 -0.80
N ILE A 101 -9.86 -30.24 0.23
CA ILE A 101 -9.11 -31.11 1.15
C ILE A 101 -8.66 -32.39 0.46
N GLU A 102 -9.54 -33.05 -0.31
CA GLU A 102 -9.19 -34.23 -1.13
C GLU A 102 -8.04 -33.91 -2.07
N TRP A 103 -8.11 -32.76 -2.76
CA TRP A 103 -7.08 -32.32 -3.69
C TRP A 103 -5.75 -31.98 -2.98
N ALA A 104 -5.81 -31.26 -1.85
CA ALA A 104 -4.64 -30.92 -1.04
C ALA A 104 -3.96 -32.18 -0.45
N SER A 105 -4.75 -33.16 0.00
CA SER A 105 -4.23 -34.39 0.63
C SER A 105 -3.74 -35.43 -0.38
N GLY A 106 -4.28 -35.41 -1.61
CA GLY A 106 -3.96 -36.36 -2.66
C GLY A 106 -3.04 -35.77 -3.73
N GLU A 107 -3.64 -35.11 -4.72
CA GLU A 107 -2.95 -34.70 -5.96
C GLU A 107 -1.84 -33.65 -5.72
N LEU A 108 -2.10 -32.63 -4.90
CA LEU A 108 -1.15 -31.54 -4.64
C LEU A 108 -0.11 -31.93 -3.57
N GLY A 109 -0.59 -32.59 -2.51
CA GLY A 109 0.16 -32.91 -1.30
C GLY A 109 0.48 -31.71 -0.42
N PHE A 110 0.40 -31.90 0.89
CA PHE A 110 0.87 -30.93 1.89
C PHE A 110 2.41 -30.75 1.83
N PRO A 111 2.95 -29.59 2.29
CA PRO A 111 2.22 -28.42 2.76
C PRO A 111 1.60 -27.58 1.63
N VAL A 112 0.52 -26.86 1.98
CA VAL A 112 -0.22 -25.95 1.08
C VAL A 112 -0.37 -24.55 1.68
N VAL A 113 -0.75 -23.60 0.83
CA VAL A 113 -1.12 -22.23 1.20
C VAL A 113 -2.59 -22.01 0.84
N LEU A 114 -3.35 -21.41 1.75
CA LEU A 114 -4.71 -20.93 1.49
C LEU A 114 -4.71 -19.41 1.36
N LYS A 115 -5.40 -18.91 0.34
CA LYS A 115 -5.55 -17.46 0.10
C LYS A 115 -7.01 -17.13 -0.20
N GLU A 116 -7.48 -15.98 0.27
CA GLU A 116 -8.73 -15.42 -0.22
C GLU A 116 -8.65 -15.14 -1.72
N MET A 117 -9.73 -15.40 -2.45
CA MET A 117 -9.75 -15.25 -3.90
C MET A 117 -9.65 -13.79 -4.37
N GLN A 118 -10.25 -12.87 -3.62
CA GLN A 118 -10.33 -11.46 -3.97
C GLN A 118 -9.94 -10.61 -2.75
N GLY A 119 -9.05 -9.64 -2.94
CA GLY A 119 -8.48 -8.88 -1.83
C GLY A 119 -7.49 -7.82 -2.26
N GLU A 120 -7.42 -6.73 -1.50
CA GLU A 120 -6.26 -5.82 -1.52
C GLU A 120 -5.08 -6.50 -0.82
N ASN A 121 -3.86 -6.22 -1.27
CA ASN A 121 -2.67 -6.90 -0.76
C ASN A 121 -1.98 -6.20 0.42
N PRO A 122 -1.44 -6.94 1.41
CA PRO A 122 -1.49 -8.39 1.48
C PRO A 122 -2.90 -8.87 1.82
N ALA A 123 -3.53 -9.62 0.91
CA ALA A 123 -4.79 -10.26 1.22
C ALA A 123 -4.47 -11.44 2.10
N GLU A 124 -5.30 -11.67 3.11
CA GLU A 124 -5.06 -12.72 4.10
C GLU A 124 -4.74 -14.06 3.42
N ALA A 125 -3.63 -14.64 3.86
CA ALA A 125 -3.12 -15.92 3.43
C ALA A 125 -2.68 -16.70 4.66
N VAL A 126 -2.89 -18.01 4.64
CA VAL A 126 -2.39 -18.93 5.66
C VAL A 126 -1.46 -19.92 4.96
N ALA A 127 -0.17 -19.78 5.22
CA ALA A 127 0.87 -20.66 4.68
C ALA A 127 1.18 -21.81 5.65
N GLY A 128 2.04 -22.75 5.24
CA GLY A 128 2.53 -23.80 6.13
C GLY A 128 1.50 -24.85 6.54
N ILE A 129 0.35 -24.94 5.85
CA ILE A 129 -0.71 -25.88 6.21
C ILE A 129 -0.24 -27.29 5.85
N ALA A 130 0.02 -28.10 6.86
CA ALA A 130 0.61 -29.43 6.75
C ALA A 130 -0.38 -30.58 7.01
N SER A 131 -1.61 -30.29 7.45
CA SER A 131 -2.62 -31.31 7.74
C SER A 131 -4.05 -30.84 7.45
N VAL A 132 -5.00 -31.78 7.44
CA VAL A 132 -6.44 -31.49 7.27
C VAL A 132 -6.98 -30.65 8.42
N GLU A 133 -6.54 -30.92 9.65
CA GLU A 133 -6.93 -30.15 10.84
C GLU A 133 -6.48 -28.69 10.71
N GLN A 134 -5.23 -28.47 10.27
CA GLN A 134 -4.70 -27.12 10.01
C GLN A 134 -5.43 -26.45 8.84
N PHE A 135 -5.84 -27.23 7.82
CA PHE A 135 -6.63 -26.71 6.71
C PHE A 135 -7.98 -26.16 7.18
N HIS A 136 -8.69 -26.88 8.06
CA HIS A 136 -9.93 -26.40 8.64
C HIS A 136 -9.73 -25.13 9.49
N ALA A 137 -8.66 -25.09 10.30
CA ALA A 137 -8.32 -23.91 11.07
C ALA A 137 -8.06 -22.69 10.16
N ALA A 138 -7.27 -22.87 9.10
CA ALA A 138 -6.97 -21.84 8.12
C ALA A 138 -8.23 -21.33 7.40
N VAL A 139 -9.14 -22.23 7.02
CA VAL A 139 -10.44 -21.85 6.43
C VAL A 139 -11.24 -21.00 7.40
N ASN A 140 -11.31 -21.36 8.68
CA ASN A 140 -12.05 -20.59 9.67
C ASN A 140 -11.49 -19.18 9.82
N THR A 141 -10.16 -19.03 9.87
CA THR A 141 -9.48 -17.73 9.89
C THR A 141 -9.86 -16.90 8.66
N LEU A 142 -9.61 -17.41 7.45
CA LEU A 142 -9.83 -16.67 6.21
C LEU A 142 -11.31 -16.34 5.95
N ARG A 143 -12.23 -17.12 6.52
CA ARG A 143 -13.66 -16.91 6.32
C ARG A 143 -14.20 -15.82 7.25
N ARG A 144 -13.52 -15.42 8.32
CA ARG A 144 -13.98 -14.35 9.21
C ARG A 144 -14.02 -13.01 8.47
N ARG A 145 -14.97 -12.16 8.86
CA ARG A 145 -15.17 -10.81 8.31
C ARG A 145 -15.19 -9.81 9.44
N ASP A 146 -14.47 -8.71 9.26
CA ASP A 146 -14.61 -7.55 10.13
C ASP A 146 -15.78 -6.69 9.62
N ALA A 147 -16.63 -6.24 10.54
CA ALA A 147 -17.70 -5.31 10.22
C ALA A 147 -17.14 -3.95 9.74
N THR A 148 -15.96 -3.55 10.25
CA THR A 148 -15.32 -2.27 9.91
C THR A 148 -14.83 -2.23 8.46
N ASP A 149 -14.53 -3.38 7.83
CA ASP A 149 -14.11 -3.47 6.42
C ASP A 149 -15.18 -2.97 5.44
N ARG A 150 -16.45 -3.00 5.83
CA ARG A 150 -17.57 -2.58 4.97
C ARG A 150 -17.97 -1.13 5.14
N SER A 151 -17.59 -0.50 6.24
CA SER A 151 -17.97 0.86 6.55
C SER A 151 -16.93 1.82 5.97
N PRO A 152 -17.27 2.66 4.97
CA PRO A 152 -16.32 3.57 4.36
C PRO A 152 -15.64 4.45 5.41
N GLY A 153 -14.31 4.36 5.49
CA GLY A 153 -13.51 5.14 6.44
C GLY A 153 -13.43 4.58 7.87
N SER A 154 -14.10 3.46 8.20
CA SER A 154 -13.97 2.82 9.51
C SER A 154 -12.73 1.93 9.63
N ASN A 155 -12.36 1.23 8.56
CA ASN A 155 -11.06 0.55 8.48
C ASN A 155 -10.09 1.38 7.62
N PRO A 156 -9.08 2.03 8.22
CA PRO A 156 -8.13 2.84 7.47
C PRO A 156 -7.09 2.01 6.70
N ARG A 157 -6.98 0.70 7.01
CA ARG A 157 -6.02 -0.24 6.38
C ARG A 157 -6.47 -0.75 5.02
N VAL A 158 -7.78 -0.73 4.77
CA VAL A 158 -8.38 -1.09 3.49
C VAL A 158 -8.54 0.19 2.67
N SER A 159 -8.25 0.16 1.38
CA SER A 159 -8.34 1.26 0.44
C SER A 159 -9.79 1.58 0.05
N GLY A 160 -10.06 2.83 -0.37
CA GLY A 160 -11.43 3.28 -0.71
C GLY A 160 -12.04 2.56 -1.91
N TYR A 161 -11.17 2.08 -2.79
CA TYR A 161 -11.49 1.36 -4.02
C TYR A 161 -11.32 -0.16 -3.88
N ALA A 162 -10.98 -0.67 -2.69
CA ALA A 162 -10.79 -2.09 -2.46
C ALA A 162 -12.06 -2.85 -2.86
N THR A 163 -11.93 -3.78 -3.78
CA THR A 163 -13.03 -4.66 -4.20
C THR A 163 -13.17 -5.80 -3.19
N THR A 164 -13.44 -5.49 -1.92
CA THR A 164 -13.36 -6.45 -0.82
C THR A 164 -14.68 -6.62 -0.08
N ARG A 165 -14.96 -7.87 0.32
CA ARG A 165 -15.80 -8.26 1.47
C ARG A 165 -17.22 -7.65 1.55
N PHE A 166 -17.85 -7.26 0.43
CA PHE A 166 -19.18 -6.64 0.45
C PHE A 166 -20.31 -7.53 1.00
N GLY A 167 -20.14 -8.85 1.01
CA GLY A 167 -21.14 -9.81 1.48
C GLY A 167 -20.67 -10.61 2.70
N PHE A 168 -21.61 -10.93 3.59
CA PHE A 168 -21.40 -11.80 4.74
C PHE A 168 -22.64 -12.66 5.02
N GLU A 169 -22.41 -13.77 5.71
CA GLU A 169 -23.40 -14.58 6.40
C GLU A 169 -23.07 -14.55 7.90
N LEU A 170 -24.03 -14.95 8.74
CA LEU A 170 -23.77 -15.19 10.16
C LEU A 170 -23.57 -16.68 10.38
N ASP A 171 -22.51 -17.06 11.11
CA ASP A 171 -22.39 -18.41 11.65
C ASP A 171 -23.26 -18.59 12.90
N ASP A 172 -23.29 -19.81 13.44
CA ASP A 172 -24.09 -20.18 14.60
C ASP A 172 -23.70 -19.43 15.89
N GLU A 173 -22.51 -18.84 15.93
CA GLU A 173 -21.99 -18.03 17.04
C GLU A 173 -22.27 -16.52 16.85
N GLY A 174 -22.96 -16.12 15.77
CA GLY A 174 -23.16 -14.71 15.41
C GLY A 174 -21.97 -14.06 14.70
N ASN A 175 -21.00 -14.89 14.33
CA ASN A 175 -19.84 -14.65 13.49
C ASN A 175 -20.14 -14.03 12.14
N GLN A 176 -19.65 -12.84 11.79
CA GLN A 176 -19.68 -12.43 10.39
C GLN A 176 -18.64 -13.24 9.59
N ILE A 177 -19.12 -13.97 8.59
CA ILE A 177 -18.29 -14.86 7.76
C ILE A 177 -18.54 -14.67 6.27
N ALA A 178 -17.55 -15.01 5.45
CA ALA A 178 -17.66 -14.99 4.00
C ALA A 178 -18.80 -15.94 3.55
N PRO A 179 -19.65 -15.49 2.61
CA PRO A 179 -20.74 -16.31 2.10
C PRO A 179 -20.23 -17.63 1.54
N ALA A 180 -20.98 -18.72 1.68
CA ALA A 180 -20.52 -20.05 1.24
C ALA A 180 -20.16 -20.11 -0.27
N LYS A 181 -20.74 -19.23 -1.09
CA LYS A 181 -20.43 -19.09 -2.53
C LYS A 181 -19.06 -18.47 -2.83
N SER A 182 -18.45 -17.80 -1.85
CA SER A 182 -17.14 -17.18 -1.98
C SER A 182 -16.08 -18.25 -2.19
N ARG A 183 -14.96 -17.86 -2.79
CA ARG A 183 -13.91 -18.79 -3.19
C ARG A 183 -12.63 -18.57 -2.39
N ILE A 184 -11.90 -19.66 -2.23
CA ILE A 184 -10.52 -19.71 -1.75
C ILE A 184 -9.63 -20.28 -2.85
N LEU A 185 -8.36 -19.94 -2.77
CA LEU A 185 -7.30 -20.48 -3.59
C LEU A 185 -6.43 -21.38 -2.73
N VAL A 186 -6.23 -22.62 -3.17
CA VAL A 186 -5.32 -23.60 -2.57
C VAL A 186 -4.10 -23.70 -3.49
N GLU A 187 -2.91 -23.43 -2.97
CA GLU A 187 -1.66 -23.44 -3.72
C GLU A 187 -0.63 -24.34 -3.05
N LYS A 188 0.32 -24.87 -3.85
CA LYS A 188 1.52 -25.51 -3.31
C LYS A 188 2.30 -24.50 -2.47
N HIS A 189 2.71 -24.90 -1.27
CA HIS A 189 3.71 -24.15 -0.53
C HIS A 189 5.07 -24.34 -1.20
N LEU A 190 5.67 -23.24 -1.67
CA LEU A 190 6.99 -23.24 -2.28
C LEU A 190 8.06 -23.02 -1.22
N GLU A 191 9.20 -23.68 -1.38
CA GLU A 191 10.38 -23.52 -0.53
C GLU A 191 11.35 -22.53 -1.18
N GLY A 192 11.94 -21.63 -0.38
CA GLY A 192 12.94 -20.67 -0.85
C GLY A 192 12.94 -19.37 -0.06
N GLU A 193 13.75 -18.43 -0.52
CA GLU A 193 13.73 -17.04 -0.08
C GLU A 193 12.44 -16.37 -0.56
N HIS A 194 11.73 -15.74 0.36
CA HIS A 194 10.60 -14.87 0.05
C HIS A 194 11.12 -13.47 -0.21
N VAL A 195 10.99 -12.99 -1.44
CA VAL A 195 11.48 -11.68 -1.87
C VAL A 195 10.28 -10.83 -2.28
N ARG A 196 10.25 -9.58 -1.83
CA ARG A 196 9.37 -8.55 -2.39
C ARG A 196 10.21 -7.58 -3.22
N VAL A 197 9.82 -7.38 -4.47
CA VAL A 197 10.47 -6.47 -5.41
C VAL A 197 9.52 -5.34 -5.76
N PHE A 198 9.98 -4.10 -5.60
CA PHE A 198 9.30 -2.94 -6.14
C PHE A 198 9.54 -2.88 -7.65
N ALA A 199 8.46 -2.93 -8.42
CA ALA A 199 8.49 -2.93 -9.87
C ALA A 199 7.97 -1.59 -10.40
N CYS A 200 8.90 -0.69 -10.72
CA CYS A 200 8.61 0.59 -11.34
C CYS A 200 9.52 0.79 -12.57
N PRO A 201 8.95 1.00 -13.77
CA PRO A 201 9.77 1.19 -14.97
C PRO A 201 10.69 2.41 -14.85
N GLY A 202 11.99 2.18 -15.02
CA GLY A 202 13.01 3.23 -14.97
C GLY A 202 13.54 3.58 -13.58
N SER A 203 13.10 2.87 -12.53
CA SER A 203 13.74 2.95 -11.22
C SER A 203 14.89 1.95 -11.08
N ASP A 204 15.82 2.26 -10.18
CA ASP A 204 16.78 1.27 -9.68
C ASP A 204 16.03 0.15 -8.93
N PRO A 205 16.62 -1.07 -8.84
CA PRO A 205 16.04 -2.15 -8.06
C PRO A 205 15.88 -1.74 -6.59
N ILE A 206 14.69 -1.97 -6.04
CA ILE A 206 14.41 -1.90 -4.62
C ILE A 206 13.76 -3.23 -4.24
N ALA A 207 14.41 -4.00 -3.37
CA ALA A 207 13.95 -5.33 -3.02
C ALA A 207 14.33 -5.70 -1.59
N VAL A 208 13.47 -6.48 -0.94
CA VAL A 208 13.66 -6.93 0.43
C VAL A 208 13.38 -8.43 0.55
N LEU A 209 14.07 -9.09 1.48
CA LEU A 209 13.62 -10.38 2.01
C LEU A 209 12.40 -10.15 2.90
N LEU A 210 11.43 -11.06 2.84
CA LEU A 210 10.28 -11.08 3.72
C LEU A 210 10.49 -12.12 4.82
N ASP A 211 10.09 -11.78 6.03
CA ASP A 211 9.86 -12.75 7.09
C ASP A 211 8.55 -13.51 6.81
N PRO A 212 8.58 -14.84 6.61
CA PRO A 212 7.39 -15.63 6.33
C PRO A 212 6.35 -15.65 7.46
N GLU A 213 6.74 -15.37 8.71
CA GLU A 213 5.83 -15.35 9.86
C GLU A 213 5.04 -14.04 9.94
N THR A 214 5.71 -12.91 9.73
CA THR A 214 5.12 -11.58 9.88
C THR A 214 4.67 -10.97 8.56
N GLY A 215 5.24 -11.41 7.43
CA GLY A 215 5.05 -10.81 6.11
C GLY A 215 5.73 -9.45 5.92
N LEU A 216 6.53 -9.01 6.90
CA LEU A 216 7.28 -7.76 6.88
C LEU A 216 8.68 -7.95 6.28
N GLY A 217 9.32 -6.86 5.87
CA GLY A 217 10.67 -6.91 5.35
C GLY A 217 11.67 -7.19 6.45
N SER A 218 12.61 -8.11 6.21
CA SER A 218 13.62 -8.55 7.17
C SER A 218 15.03 -8.11 6.80
N ALA A 219 15.31 -7.87 5.52
CA ALA A 219 16.61 -7.36 5.05
C ALA A 219 16.49 -6.69 3.69
N ASP A 220 17.21 -5.58 3.51
CA ASP A 220 17.43 -4.96 2.20
C ASP A 220 18.37 -5.81 1.33
N ILE A 221 17.93 -6.15 0.13
CA ILE A 221 18.69 -6.92 -0.87
C ILE A 221 18.79 -6.18 -2.21
N SER A 222 18.50 -4.89 -2.23
CA SER A 222 18.48 -4.05 -3.45
C SER A 222 19.79 -4.14 -4.24
N GLU A 223 20.93 -4.22 -3.55
CA GLU A 223 22.27 -4.28 -4.16
C GLU A 223 22.72 -5.71 -4.51
N SER A 224 22.08 -6.74 -3.96
CA SER A 224 22.47 -8.15 -4.16
C SER A 224 21.54 -8.92 -5.08
N ILE A 225 20.38 -8.36 -5.42
CA ILE A 225 19.40 -8.98 -6.31
C ILE A 225 19.96 -9.13 -7.74
N ASP A 226 19.77 -10.31 -8.34
CA ASP A 226 20.12 -10.52 -9.74
C ASP A 226 19.20 -9.69 -10.66
N PRO A 227 19.73 -9.01 -11.70
CA PRO A 227 18.94 -8.18 -12.59
C PRO A 227 17.77 -8.92 -13.29
N SER A 228 17.89 -10.23 -13.50
CA SER A 228 16.81 -11.02 -14.10
C SER A 228 15.59 -11.15 -13.18
N LEU A 229 15.78 -11.07 -11.86
CA LEU A 229 14.69 -11.08 -10.89
C LEU A 229 13.91 -9.76 -10.90
N HIS A 230 14.61 -8.61 -10.94
CA HIS A 230 13.96 -7.32 -11.13
C HIS A 230 13.21 -7.23 -12.47
N LYS A 231 13.81 -7.76 -13.54
CA LYS A 231 13.14 -7.85 -14.85
C LYS A 231 11.89 -8.72 -14.80
N ALA A 232 11.92 -9.85 -14.09
CA ALA A 232 10.75 -10.71 -13.90
C ALA A 232 9.63 -9.98 -13.14
N ALA A 233 9.96 -9.18 -12.13
CA ALA A 233 9.00 -8.36 -11.40
C ALA A 233 8.34 -7.30 -12.30
N LEU A 234 9.14 -6.60 -13.13
CA LEU A 234 8.61 -5.66 -14.13
C LEU A 234 7.67 -6.35 -15.13
N GLN A 235 8.04 -7.54 -15.62
CA GLN A 235 7.18 -8.34 -16.51
C GLN A 235 5.90 -8.81 -15.81
N ALA A 236 5.94 -9.10 -14.51
CA ALA A 236 4.76 -9.48 -13.74
C ALA A 236 3.76 -8.33 -13.65
N VAL A 237 4.23 -7.10 -13.39
CA VAL A 237 3.39 -5.89 -13.42
C VAL A 237 2.83 -5.65 -14.82
N ASP A 238 3.67 -5.68 -15.86
CA ASP A 238 3.27 -5.46 -17.25
C ASP A 238 2.23 -6.49 -17.76
N SER A 239 2.24 -7.71 -17.20
CA SER A 239 1.25 -8.74 -17.53
C SER A 239 -0.18 -8.40 -17.09
N ILE A 240 -0.36 -7.43 -16.18
CA ILE A 240 -1.66 -6.95 -15.71
C ILE A 240 -2.03 -5.69 -16.50
N PRO A 241 -2.99 -5.76 -17.45
CA PRO A 241 -3.28 -4.64 -18.34
C PRO A 241 -3.67 -3.38 -17.58
N GLY A 242 -2.90 -2.31 -17.80
CA GLY A 242 -3.12 -0.99 -17.21
C GLY A 242 -2.58 -0.81 -15.79
N LEU A 243 -1.82 -1.77 -15.24
CA LEU A 243 -1.08 -1.59 -13.99
C LEU A 243 0.27 -0.97 -14.33
N ALA A 244 0.58 0.19 -13.76
CA ALA A 244 1.77 0.94 -14.13
C ALA A 244 3.01 0.58 -13.28
N VAL A 245 2.77 0.32 -12.00
CA VAL A 245 3.77 0.02 -10.97
C VAL A 245 3.16 -0.96 -9.97
N GLY A 246 3.99 -1.66 -9.18
CA GLY A 246 3.48 -2.50 -8.10
C GLY A 246 4.59 -3.16 -7.27
N SER A 247 4.19 -3.89 -6.24
CA SER A 247 5.06 -4.79 -5.47
C SER A 247 4.81 -6.23 -5.91
N VAL A 248 5.88 -6.98 -6.16
CA VAL A 248 5.83 -8.37 -6.62
C VAL A 248 6.49 -9.27 -5.59
N ASP A 249 5.73 -10.22 -5.07
CA ASP A 249 6.22 -11.22 -4.12
C ASP A 249 6.62 -12.48 -4.89
N ILE A 250 7.85 -12.92 -4.67
CA ILE A 250 8.48 -14.03 -5.38
C ILE A 250 9.07 -14.99 -4.35
N VAL A 251 8.84 -16.29 -4.55
CA VAL A 251 9.63 -17.32 -3.86
C VAL A 251 10.71 -17.81 -4.81
N ILE A 252 11.97 -17.77 -4.40
CA ILE A 252 13.14 -18.10 -5.22
C ILE A 252 14.18 -18.86 -4.40
N THR A 253 15.02 -19.69 -5.05
CA THR A 253 16.05 -20.45 -4.31
C THR A 253 17.19 -19.56 -3.78
N ASP A 254 17.65 -18.60 -4.59
CA ASP A 254 18.74 -17.68 -4.28
C ASP A 254 18.59 -16.40 -5.12
N HIS A 255 18.23 -15.29 -4.47
CA HIS A 255 17.97 -13.99 -5.11
C HIS A 255 19.18 -13.42 -5.88
N ARG A 256 20.39 -13.95 -5.67
CA ARG A 256 21.64 -13.47 -6.28
C ARG A 256 21.96 -14.17 -7.60
N LYS A 257 21.15 -15.13 -8.02
CA LYS A 257 21.37 -15.92 -9.24
C LYS A 257 20.30 -15.63 -10.30
N PRO A 258 20.61 -15.84 -11.59
CA PRO A 258 19.63 -15.68 -12.65
C PRO A 258 18.41 -16.59 -12.47
N VAL A 259 17.22 -16.08 -12.76
CA VAL A 259 15.95 -16.82 -12.62
C VAL A 259 15.88 -18.07 -13.51
N ASP A 260 16.55 -18.06 -14.66
CA ASP A 260 16.57 -19.19 -15.60
C ASP A 260 17.36 -20.42 -15.09
N ASN A 261 18.18 -20.24 -14.04
CA ASN A 261 19.07 -21.28 -13.50
C ASN A 261 18.55 -21.89 -12.19
N GLN A 262 17.31 -21.59 -11.79
CA GLN A 262 16.77 -22.00 -10.49
C GLN A 262 15.25 -22.08 -10.49
N ALA A 263 14.69 -22.69 -9.43
CA ALA A 263 13.26 -22.65 -9.19
C ALA A 263 12.87 -21.29 -8.62
N TRP A 264 11.83 -20.70 -9.21
CA TRP A 264 11.20 -19.47 -8.74
C TRP A 264 9.74 -19.42 -9.16
N ALA A 265 8.93 -18.62 -8.47
CA ALA A 265 7.58 -18.28 -8.92
C ALA A 265 7.08 -16.99 -8.27
N VAL A 266 6.24 -16.25 -9.00
CA VAL A 266 5.48 -15.13 -8.46
C VAL A 266 4.32 -15.67 -7.63
N VAL A 267 4.27 -15.30 -6.35
CA VAL A 267 3.22 -15.70 -5.40
C VAL A 267 2.18 -14.60 -5.20
N ASP A 268 2.55 -13.33 -5.42
CA ASP A 268 1.67 -12.18 -5.29
C ASP A 268 2.09 -11.00 -6.19
N VAL A 269 1.12 -10.18 -6.63
CA VAL A 269 1.37 -8.87 -7.27
C VAL A 269 0.34 -7.87 -6.75
N SER A 270 0.84 -6.74 -6.27
CA SER A 270 0.06 -5.71 -5.56
C SER A 270 0.19 -4.37 -6.26
N GLU A 271 -0.94 -3.69 -6.47
CA GLU A 271 -0.98 -2.32 -6.96
C GLU A 271 -0.50 -1.33 -5.89
N ARG A 272 -0.83 -1.59 -4.62
CA ARG A 272 -0.25 -0.87 -3.50
C ARG A 272 1.14 -1.40 -3.21
N ILE A 273 2.05 -0.47 -2.97
CA ILE A 273 3.44 -0.79 -2.74
C ILE A 273 3.64 -1.46 -1.39
N ARG A 274 2.94 -0.99 -0.34
CA ARG A 274 3.22 -1.38 1.05
C ARG A 274 4.65 -1.02 1.45
N SER A 275 4.98 0.25 1.21
CA SER A 275 6.30 0.84 1.47
C SER A 275 6.78 0.64 2.91
N GLU A 276 5.88 0.48 3.88
CA GLU A 276 6.20 0.15 5.27
C GLU A 276 6.97 -1.17 5.39
N THR A 277 6.68 -2.13 4.51
CA THR A 277 7.39 -3.43 4.48
C THR A 277 8.86 -3.22 4.11
N TYR A 278 9.15 -2.25 3.25
CA TYR A 278 10.51 -1.97 2.82
C TYR A 278 11.28 -1.19 3.90
N ASP A 279 10.65 -0.19 4.52
CA ASP A 279 11.29 0.57 5.59
C ASP A 279 11.58 -0.24 6.85
N GLU A 280 10.76 -1.27 7.15
CA GLU A 280 11.07 -2.24 8.22
C GLU A 280 12.38 -2.98 7.96
N ALA A 281 12.70 -3.29 6.70
CA ALA A 281 13.93 -3.98 6.34
C ALA A 281 15.16 -3.06 6.42
N ALA A 282 15.03 -1.82 5.96
CA ALA A 282 16.05 -0.80 6.05
C ALA A 282 15.47 0.61 5.92
N ALA A 283 15.90 1.52 6.79
CA ALA A 283 15.47 2.91 6.77
C ALA A 283 15.81 3.59 5.43
N GLY A 284 14.84 4.31 4.88
CA GLY A 284 15.01 5.13 3.67
C GLY A 284 14.63 4.41 2.38
N LEU A 285 14.27 3.12 2.43
CA LEU A 285 13.74 2.43 1.25
C LEU A 285 12.36 2.97 0.86
N GLY A 286 11.50 3.30 1.82
CA GLY A 286 10.23 3.95 1.56
C GLY A 286 10.42 5.30 0.88
N ASP A 287 11.43 6.08 1.29
CA ASP A 287 11.75 7.37 0.67
C ASP A 287 12.16 7.18 -0.80
N ARG A 288 13.06 6.23 -1.07
CA ARG A 288 13.46 5.87 -2.45
C ARG A 288 12.26 5.44 -3.30
N ILE A 289 11.28 4.73 -2.73
CA ILE A 289 10.06 4.34 -3.45
C ILE A 289 9.19 5.57 -3.74
N GLY A 290 8.96 6.44 -2.75
CA GLY A 290 8.20 7.68 -2.95
C GLY A 290 8.80 8.55 -4.06
N ASP A 291 10.13 8.70 -4.06
CA ASP A 291 10.86 9.47 -5.07
C ASP A 291 10.72 8.83 -6.46
N ALA A 292 10.86 7.49 -6.55
CA ALA A 292 10.68 6.76 -7.80
C ALA A 292 9.25 6.86 -8.35
N LEU A 293 8.23 6.84 -7.50
CA LEU A 293 6.82 6.99 -7.91
C LEU A 293 6.52 8.39 -8.44
N VAL A 294 7.01 9.44 -7.77
CA VAL A 294 6.85 10.82 -8.22
C VAL A 294 7.60 11.05 -9.53
N ALA A 295 8.85 10.58 -9.64
CA ALA A 295 9.61 10.66 -10.89
C ALA A 295 8.94 9.92 -12.05
N PHE A 296 8.41 8.72 -11.80
CA PHE A 296 7.69 7.93 -12.80
C PHE A 296 6.44 8.67 -13.30
N GLN A 297 5.60 9.15 -12.37
CA GLN A 297 4.36 9.84 -12.75
C GLN A 297 4.65 11.17 -13.44
N ALA A 298 5.69 11.90 -13.03
CA ALA A 298 6.14 13.12 -13.70
C ALA A 298 6.57 12.82 -15.15
N GLY A 299 7.30 11.73 -15.37
CA GLY A 299 7.64 11.24 -16.70
C GLY A 299 6.41 10.95 -17.57
N LYS A 300 5.36 10.34 -16.99
CA LYS A 300 4.08 10.11 -17.70
C LYS A 300 3.35 11.41 -18.02
N ALA A 301 3.37 12.37 -17.11
CA ALA A 301 2.80 13.71 -17.28
C ALA A 301 3.66 14.62 -18.18
N ARG A 302 4.88 14.21 -18.55
CA ARG A 302 5.90 15.02 -19.23
C ARG A 302 6.26 16.29 -18.44
N LEU A 303 6.21 16.17 -17.13
CA LEU A 303 6.58 17.19 -16.17
C LEU A 303 8.07 17.08 -15.85
N THR A 304 8.77 18.21 -15.84
CA THR A 304 10.17 18.27 -15.39
C THR A 304 10.20 18.65 -13.91
N LEU A 305 10.66 17.74 -13.06
CA LEU A 305 10.76 18.01 -11.63
C LEU A 305 11.95 18.93 -11.34
N ALA A 306 11.75 19.91 -10.47
CA ALA A 306 12.83 20.70 -9.91
C ALA A 306 13.79 19.81 -9.08
N PRO A 307 15.04 20.22 -8.82
CA PRO A 307 15.90 19.50 -7.89
C PRO A 307 15.22 19.34 -6.53
N ALA A 308 15.39 18.17 -5.90
CA ALA A 308 14.84 17.93 -4.57
C ALA A 308 15.47 18.88 -3.54
N ALA A 309 14.64 19.51 -2.72
CA ALA A 309 15.02 20.40 -1.65
C ALA A 309 15.02 19.68 -0.30
N ASP A 310 16.02 19.96 0.53
CA ASP A 310 16.10 19.42 1.91
C ASP A 310 15.15 20.14 2.88
N ALA A 311 14.70 21.35 2.52
CA ALA A 311 13.78 22.15 3.31
C ALA A 311 12.76 22.85 2.39
N VAL A 312 11.54 23.01 2.90
CA VAL A 312 10.43 23.66 2.22
C VAL A 312 9.78 24.69 3.14
N GLU A 313 9.27 25.76 2.55
CA GLU A 313 8.39 26.73 3.20
C GLU A 313 7.07 26.74 2.45
N VAL A 314 5.98 26.50 3.18
CA VAL A 314 4.66 26.32 2.60
C VAL A 314 3.61 27.18 3.29
N ARG A 315 2.63 27.62 2.51
CA ARG A 315 1.34 28.11 3.02
C ARG A 315 0.33 26.97 2.93
N MET A 316 -0.45 26.78 3.99
CA MET A 316 -1.41 25.69 4.10
C MET A 316 -2.81 26.28 4.31
N ARG A 317 -3.78 25.75 3.57
CA ARG A 317 -5.20 26.00 3.80
C ARG A 317 -5.83 24.70 4.28
N ILE A 318 -6.29 24.67 5.53
CA ILE A 318 -6.75 23.45 6.20
C ILE A 318 -8.26 23.59 6.46
N GLU A 319 -9.05 22.69 5.89
CA GLU A 319 -10.51 22.80 5.82
C GLU A 319 -11.24 21.64 6.53
N GLY A 320 -12.48 21.89 6.96
CA GLY A 320 -13.38 20.88 7.50
C GLY A 320 -13.09 20.47 8.94
N LEU A 321 -12.44 21.35 9.71
CA LEU A 321 -12.20 21.17 11.15
C LEU A 321 -13.48 21.42 11.96
N ARG A 322 -13.67 20.64 13.03
CA ARG A 322 -14.76 20.86 14.01
C ARG A 322 -14.40 21.89 15.07
N GLU A 323 -13.11 22.01 15.41
CA GLU A 323 -12.61 22.96 16.42
C GLU A 323 -11.44 23.81 15.85
N PRO A 324 -11.63 24.61 14.79
CA PRO A 324 -10.54 25.32 14.10
C PRO A 324 -9.72 26.22 15.04
N GLY A 325 -10.35 26.90 16.01
CA GLY A 325 -9.64 27.72 16.99
C GLY A 325 -8.64 26.95 17.87
N LYS A 326 -9.01 25.74 18.30
CA LYS A 326 -8.14 24.87 19.10
C LYS A 326 -6.96 24.35 18.28
N ILE A 327 -7.21 24.00 17.01
CA ILE A 327 -6.15 23.58 16.09
C ILE A 327 -5.18 24.73 15.83
N ALA A 328 -5.69 25.94 15.56
CA ALA A 328 -4.87 27.11 15.32
C ALA A 328 -3.96 27.45 16.52
N GLU A 329 -4.52 27.45 17.73
CA GLU A 329 -3.79 27.70 18.98
C GLU A 329 -2.65 26.69 19.22
N GLN A 330 -2.90 25.42 18.89
CA GLN A 330 -1.95 24.32 19.16
C GLN A 330 -1.06 23.99 17.96
N PHE A 331 -1.26 24.62 16.80
CA PHE A 331 -0.59 24.28 15.55
C PHE A 331 0.93 24.30 15.68
N ALA A 332 1.50 25.37 16.25
CA ALA A 332 2.96 25.49 16.43
C ALA A 332 3.53 24.38 17.32
N THR A 333 2.82 24.04 18.41
CA THR A 333 3.21 22.96 19.33
C THR A 333 3.20 21.61 18.62
N VAL A 334 2.16 21.34 17.85
CA VAL A 334 2.01 20.12 17.06
C VAL A 334 3.04 20.03 15.94
N ALA A 335 3.26 21.11 15.19
CA ALA A 335 4.25 21.17 14.12
C ALA A 335 5.66 20.90 14.66
N SER A 336 5.99 21.43 15.85
CA SER A 336 7.31 21.22 16.46
C SER A 336 7.62 19.75 16.78
N GLN A 337 6.60 18.88 16.88
CA GLN A 337 6.78 17.44 17.02
C GLN A 337 7.35 16.78 15.75
N PHE A 338 7.29 17.45 14.61
CA PHE A 338 7.81 16.93 13.34
C PHE A 338 9.01 17.75 12.84
N ASP A 339 9.68 18.48 13.74
CA ASP A 339 10.74 19.44 13.41
C ASP A 339 10.27 20.50 12.39
N VAL A 340 8.99 20.85 12.43
CA VAL A 340 8.37 21.89 11.60
C VAL A 340 8.09 23.12 12.45
N THR A 341 8.51 24.29 11.99
CA THR A 341 8.13 25.58 12.57
C THR A 341 6.98 26.18 11.78
N GLY A 342 6.00 26.76 12.46
CA GLY A 342 4.85 27.33 11.78
C GLY A 342 3.85 27.98 12.72
N SER A 343 2.85 28.63 12.15
CA SER A 343 1.72 29.22 12.87
C SER A 343 0.46 29.10 12.03
N ALA A 344 -0.69 29.10 12.69
CA ALA A 344 -2.00 29.07 12.05
C ALA A 344 -2.93 30.11 12.65
N GLU A 345 -3.85 30.61 11.84
CA GLU A 345 -4.93 31.50 12.25
C GLU A 345 -6.26 31.02 11.71
N VAL A 346 -7.34 31.28 12.45
CA VAL A 346 -8.69 30.95 11.99
C VAL A 346 -9.09 31.93 10.91
N ALA A 347 -9.31 31.41 9.70
CA ALA A 347 -9.79 32.21 8.58
C ALA A 347 -11.33 32.20 8.51
N ASP A 348 -11.97 31.06 8.80
CA ASP A 348 -13.42 30.96 8.94
C ASP A 348 -13.79 29.87 9.97
N ASP A 349 -14.38 30.29 11.09
CA ASP A 349 -14.79 29.37 12.17
C ASP A 349 -16.00 28.51 11.77
N LEU A 350 -16.92 29.05 10.95
CA LEU A 350 -18.14 28.36 10.54
C LEU A 350 -17.85 27.26 9.52
N GLU A 351 -16.91 27.51 8.59
CA GLU A 351 -16.46 26.52 7.60
C GLU A 351 -15.39 25.57 8.14
N GLY A 352 -14.89 25.78 9.37
CA GLY A 352 -13.85 24.93 9.94
C GLY A 352 -12.50 25.12 9.25
N LEU A 353 -12.18 26.37 8.90
CA LEU A 353 -11.06 26.74 8.05
C LEU A 353 -9.99 27.49 8.85
N ILE A 354 -8.74 27.04 8.70
CA ILE A 354 -7.55 27.76 9.17
C ILE A 354 -6.55 27.96 8.02
N ASP A 355 -5.90 29.12 8.02
CA ASP A 355 -4.74 29.39 7.18
C ASP A 355 -3.48 29.26 8.03
N ALA A 356 -2.46 28.58 7.51
CA ALA A 356 -1.23 28.31 8.23
C ALA A 356 0.02 28.51 7.36
N THR A 357 1.15 28.69 8.04
CA THR A 357 2.49 28.64 7.44
C THR A 357 3.27 27.54 8.12
N ALA A 358 4.10 26.83 7.36
CA ALA A 358 4.96 25.78 7.88
C ALA A 358 6.30 25.76 7.14
N GLN A 359 7.38 25.56 7.89
CA GLN A 359 8.74 25.45 7.38
C GLN A 359 9.43 24.27 8.06
N GLY A 360 10.08 23.42 7.27
CA GLY A 360 10.77 22.22 7.75
C GLY A 360 11.25 21.35 6.60
N THR A 361 11.59 20.09 6.88
CA THR A 361 11.88 19.12 5.82
C THR A 361 10.60 18.72 5.08
N PRO A 362 10.67 18.28 3.81
CA PRO A 362 9.52 17.70 3.11
C PRO A 362 8.85 16.58 3.91
N ALA A 363 9.63 15.77 4.62
CA ALA A 363 9.16 14.68 5.46
C ALA A 363 8.37 15.19 6.67
N GLY A 364 8.88 16.20 7.37
CA GLY A 364 8.22 16.81 8.52
C GLY A 364 6.87 17.44 8.13
N VAL A 365 6.84 18.21 7.04
CA VAL A 365 5.62 18.88 6.55
C VAL A 365 4.58 17.87 6.03
N ALA A 366 4.99 16.86 5.27
CA ALA A 366 4.09 15.79 4.85
C ALA A 366 3.51 15.05 6.06
N ARG A 367 4.35 14.73 7.06
CA ARG A 367 3.90 14.01 8.26
C ARG A 367 2.94 14.80 9.12
N LEU A 368 3.17 16.11 9.29
CA LEU A 368 2.22 17.02 9.92
C LEU A 368 0.86 16.97 9.20
N THR A 369 0.88 17.08 7.87
CA THR A 369 -0.33 17.09 7.04
C THR A 369 -1.11 15.77 7.13
N GLU A 370 -0.45 14.63 6.92
CA GLU A 370 -1.07 13.31 7.01
C GLU A 370 -1.65 13.05 8.41
N SER A 371 -0.96 13.50 9.46
CA SER A 371 -1.42 13.34 10.85
C SER A 371 -2.67 14.18 11.16
N LEU A 372 -2.78 15.39 10.60
CA LEU A 372 -3.98 16.24 10.67
C LEU A 372 -5.15 15.59 9.90
N MET A 373 -4.89 15.09 8.69
CA MET A 373 -5.88 14.41 7.84
C MET A 373 -6.38 13.07 8.42
N ALA A 374 -5.56 12.42 9.25
CA ALA A 374 -5.92 11.19 9.95
C ALA A 374 -6.51 11.42 11.35
N GLY A 375 -6.53 12.67 11.83
CA GLY A 375 -7.05 13.05 13.14
C GLY A 375 -6.25 12.54 14.33
N LEU A 376 -4.93 12.41 14.15
CA LEU A 376 -4.04 11.75 15.09
C LEU A 376 -3.47 12.67 16.18
N LEU A 377 -3.64 13.98 16.02
CA LEU A 377 -2.95 14.99 16.83
C LEU A 377 -3.84 15.61 17.89
N LEU A 378 -5.04 16.07 17.51
CA LEU A 378 -5.90 16.91 18.35
C LEU A 378 -7.34 16.39 18.48
N GLU A 379 -7.57 15.11 18.18
CA GLU A 379 -8.90 14.48 18.09
C GLU A 379 -9.85 15.20 17.13
N ASP A 380 -9.30 15.98 16.20
CA ASP A 380 -9.98 16.59 15.08
C ASP A 380 -9.32 16.25 13.76
N ARG A 381 -10.11 16.19 12.69
CA ARG A 381 -9.69 15.63 11.42
C ARG A 381 -9.94 16.65 10.32
N ALA A 382 -8.87 17.11 9.68
CA ALA A 382 -9.00 17.92 8.48
C ALA A 382 -9.68 17.10 7.37
N TYR A 383 -10.63 17.72 6.67
CA TYR A 383 -11.23 17.13 5.49
C TYR A 383 -10.36 17.35 4.26
N CYS A 384 -9.62 18.46 4.22
CA CYS A 384 -8.77 18.82 3.10
C CYS A 384 -7.61 19.68 3.58
N VAL A 385 -6.43 19.49 3.02
CA VAL A 385 -5.29 20.38 3.19
C VAL A 385 -4.71 20.72 1.83
N GLU A 386 -4.80 21.99 1.44
CA GLU A 386 -4.05 22.52 0.30
C GLU A 386 -2.74 23.12 0.79
N THR A 387 -1.63 22.72 0.18
CA THR A 387 -0.29 23.20 0.50
C THR A 387 0.28 23.89 -0.74
N GLN A 388 0.61 25.16 -0.61
CA GLN A 388 1.27 25.97 -1.63
C GLN A 388 2.73 26.17 -1.25
N THR A 389 3.65 25.71 -2.10
CA THR A 389 5.08 25.87 -1.92
C THR A 389 5.49 27.30 -2.28
N SER A 390 6.36 27.88 -1.47
CA SER A 390 6.96 29.18 -1.78
C SER A 390 8.14 28.92 -2.71
N ASN A 391 7.93 29.11 -4.02
CA ASN A 391 8.99 28.97 -5.04
C ASN A 391 10.09 30.02 -4.89
#